data_AF-A0A7S0M8X7-F1
#
_entry.id   AF-A0A7S0M8X7-F1
#
_cell.length_a   1.000
_cell.length_b   1.000
_cell.length_c   1.000
_cell.angle_alpha   90.00
_cell.angle_beta   90.00
_cell.angle_gamma   90.00
#
_symmetry.space_group_name_H-M   'P 1'
#
loop_
_entity.id
_entity.type
_entity.pdbx_description
1 polymer ?
#
loop_
_entity_poly.entity_id
_entity_poly.type
_entity_poly.pdbx_seq_one_letter_code
_entity_poly.pdbx_strand_id
1 'polypeptide(L)'
;GGGGGGHNAPLGVLSALSFLAAPLRKRPRELQYDVMWEELEDSIARLTKTVCDGEKLKCTPVPLSYSRQMSRFFSVYTLALPLSLVKDTSPLLVPLITLFVAYVLFATDTIGHLIEDPFGVLS
;
A
#
# COMPACT_ATOMS: atom_id res chain seq x y z
N GLY A 1 3.17 37.29 -1.38
CA GLY A 1 4.41 36.93 -2.06
C GLY A 1 4.85 35.58 -1.54
N GLY A 2 5.19 34.67 -2.45
CA GLY A 2 5.71 33.32 -2.17
C GLY A 2 4.62 32.35 -1.70
N GLY A 3 4.34 31.22 -2.33
CA GLY A 3 5.15 30.44 -3.28
C GLY A 3 5.25 29.01 -2.75
N GLY A 4 4.83 28.04 -3.57
CA GLY A 4 4.97 26.60 -3.31
C GLY A 4 3.80 26.03 -2.51
N GLY A 5 2.99 25.10 -3.01
CA GLY A 5 3.32 24.04 -3.96
C GLY A 5 3.40 22.72 -3.20
N GLY A 6 2.30 21.97 -3.20
CA GLY A 6 2.25 20.59 -2.73
C GLY A 6 1.36 20.37 -1.51
N HIS A 7 0.08 20.08 -1.77
CA HIS A 7 -0.76 19.14 -1.02
C HIS A 7 -0.27 18.70 0.37
N ASN A 8 -0.54 19.52 1.38
CA ASN A 8 -0.58 19.06 2.76
C ASN A 8 -2.03 18.74 3.13
N ALA A 9 -2.62 17.74 2.45
CA ALA A 9 -3.91 17.14 2.82
C ALA A 9 -4.09 16.98 4.36
N PRO A 10 -3.07 16.53 5.13
CA PRO A 10 -3.21 16.44 6.59
C PRO A 10 -3.41 17.79 7.29
N LEU A 11 -2.72 18.87 6.87
CA LEU A 11 -2.91 20.20 7.47
C LEU A 11 -4.27 20.79 7.08
N GLY A 12 -4.76 20.50 5.86
CA GLY A 12 -6.08 20.90 5.40
C GLY A 12 -7.20 20.23 6.20
N VAL A 13 -7.11 18.92 6.42
CA VAL A 13 -8.10 18.16 7.20
C VAL A 13 -8.07 18.59 8.68
N LEU A 14 -6.88 18.73 9.28
CA LEU A 14 -6.75 19.18 10.66
C LEU A 14 -7.32 20.59 10.86
N SER A 15 -7.00 21.52 9.96
CA SER A 15 -7.55 22.89 10.03
C SER A 15 -9.05 22.94 9.81
N ALA A 16 -9.61 22.09 8.93
CA ALA A 16 -11.06 21.99 8.73
C ALA A 16 -11.79 21.39 9.96
N LEU A 17 -11.23 20.34 10.56
CA LEU A 17 -11.81 19.72 11.76
C LEU A 17 -11.69 20.64 12.99
N SER A 18 -10.55 21.29 13.17
CA SER A 18 -10.36 22.29 14.22
C SER A 18 -11.31 23.49 14.03
N PHE A 19 -11.54 23.93 12.78
CA PHE A 19 -12.52 24.98 12.47
C PHE A 19 -13.97 24.55 12.76
N LEU A 20 -14.33 23.29 12.47
CA LEU A 20 -15.66 22.76 12.75
C LEU A 20 -15.94 22.58 14.25
N ALA A 21 -14.90 22.32 15.04
CA ALA A 21 -15.00 22.15 16.49
C ALA A 21 -14.80 23.47 17.27
N ALA A 22 -14.27 24.53 16.64
CA ALA A 22 -14.19 25.89 17.19
C ALA A 22 -15.52 26.50 17.71
N PRO A 23 -16.72 26.19 17.20
CA PRO A 23 -17.98 26.66 17.76
C PRO A 23 -18.28 26.05 19.14
N LEU A 24 -17.79 24.84 19.43
CA LEU A 24 -17.95 24.17 20.72
C LEU A 24 -17.09 24.82 21.82
N ARG A 25 -16.00 25.49 21.42
CA ARG A 25 -15.10 26.27 22.30
C ARG A 25 -15.76 27.52 22.90
N LYS A 26 -16.82 28.06 22.28
CA LYS A 26 -17.44 29.34 22.69
C LYS A 26 -18.44 29.24 23.84
N ARG A 27 -18.63 28.07 24.46
CA ARG A 27 -19.45 27.92 25.67
C ARG A 27 -18.55 28.20 26.90
N PRO A 28 -18.76 29.30 27.65
CA PRO A 28 -17.95 29.61 28.80
C PRO A 28 -18.40 28.75 29.98
N ARG A 29 -17.70 27.65 30.30
CA ARG A 29 -17.85 26.98 31.59
C ARG A 29 -16.69 26.03 31.88
N GLU A 30 -16.04 26.30 33.03
CA GLU A 30 -15.21 25.44 33.88
C GLU A 30 -13.97 24.75 33.28
N LEU A 31 -12.84 24.91 33.99
CA LEU A 31 -11.50 24.34 33.80
C LEU A 31 -11.43 22.85 33.40
N GLN A 32 -12.52 22.09 33.56
CA GLN A 32 -12.61 20.67 33.20
C GLN A 32 -12.70 20.43 31.69
N TYR A 33 -13.16 21.41 30.90
CA TYR A 33 -13.28 21.25 29.44
C TYR A 33 -11.96 21.43 28.69
N ASP A 34 -10.95 22.09 29.29
CA ASP A 34 -9.65 22.29 28.65
C ASP A 34 -8.89 20.96 28.47
N VAL A 35 -8.94 20.08 29.47
CA VAL A 35 -8.34 18.73 29.39
C VAL A 35 -9.07 17.87 28.35
N MET A 36 -10.40 17.92 28.33
CA MET A 36 -11.20 17.19 27.34
C MET A 36 -10.98 17.70 25.91
N TRP A 37 -10.66 18.98 25.76
CA TRP A 37 -10.33 19.58 24.46
C TRP A 37 -8.96 19.13 23.95
N GLU A 38 -7.97 19.05 24.82
CA GLU A 38 -6.65 18.52 24.49
C GLU A 38 -6.73 17.03 24.06
N GLU A 39 -7.56 16.23 24.75
CA GLU A 39 -7.83 14.84 24.36
C GLU A 39 -8.54 14.70 23.00
N LEU A 40 -9.46 15.63 22.68
CA LEU A 40 -10.15 15.65 21.39
C LEU A 40 -9.19 16.01 20.25
N GLU A 41 -8.37 17.03 20.44
CA GLU A 41 -7.37 17.44 19.44
C GLU A 41 -6.34 16.33 19.22
N ASP A 42 -5.89 15.64 20.28
CA ASP A 42 -5.01 14.46 20.15
C ASP A 42 -5.71 13.31 19.39
N SER A 43 -6.99 13.07 19.66
CA SER A 43 -7.78 12.06 18.93
C SER A 43 -7.93 12.41 17.44
N ILE A 44 -8.17 13.68 17.11
CA ILE A 44 -8.27 14.18 15.73
C ILE A 44 -6.91 14.07 15.03
N ALA A 45 -5.83 14.43 15.71
CA ALA A 45 -4.46 14.32 15.19
C ALA A 45 -4.10 12.86 14.90
N ARG A 46 -4.49 11.92 15.78
CA ARG A 46 -4.31 10.47 15.57
C ARG A 46 -5.08 9.95 14.36
N LEU A 47 -6.36 10.31 14.23
CA LEU A 47 -7.17 9.91 13.06
C LEU A 47 -6.59 10.46 11.76
N THR A 48 -6.22 11.75 11.75
CA THR A 48 -5.60 12.40 10.58
C THR A 48 -4.27 11.73 10.21
N LYS A 49 -3.47 11.34 11.21
CA LYS A 49 -2.22 10.61 10.99
C LYS A 49 -2.46 9.25 10.33
N THR A 50 -3.41 8.45 10.82
CA THR A 50 -3.73 7.14 10.23
C THR A 50 -4.25 7.26 8.80
N VAL A 51 -5.11 8.25 8.51
CA VAL A 51 -5.59 8.51 7.14
C VAL A 51 -4.44 8.95 6.23
N CYS A 52 -3.58 9.86 6.70
CA CYS A 52 -2.43 10.34 5.94
C CYS A 52 -1.40 9.22 5.69
N ASP A 53 -1.19 8.32 6.64
CA ASP A 53 -0.31 7.16 6.48
C ASP A 53 -0.89 6.18 5.45
N GLY A 54 -2.22 5.98 5.43
CA GLY A 54 -2.91 5.22 4.38
C GLY A 54 -2.81 5.87 2.99
N GLU A 55 -2.93 7.20 2.90
CA GLU A 55 -2.72 7.95 1.67
C GLU A 55 -1.26 7.89 1.19
N LYS A 56 -0.28 7.93 2.11
CA LYS A 56 1.14 7.75 1.77
C LYS A 56 1.42 6.35 1.23
N LEU A 57 0.87 5.32 1.85
CA LEU A 57 0.97 3.95 1.34
C LEU A 57 0.37 3.82 -0.07
N LYS A 58 -0.75 4.50 -0.31
CA LYS A 58 -1.38 4.61 -1.64
C LYS A 58 -0.56 5.46 -2.63
N CYS A 59 0.14 6.48 -2.17
CA CYS A 59 0.96 7.40 -2.96
C CYS A 59 2.41 6.94 -3.17
N THR A 60 2.84 5.86 -2.49
CA THR A 60 4.07 5.13 -2.80
C THR A 60 3.73 3.84 -3.52
N PRO A 61 3.23 3.87 -4.77
CA PRO A 61 3.11 2.64 -5.53
C PRO A 61 4.51 2.05 -5.67
N VAL A 62 4.67 0.79 -5.26
CA VAL A 62 5.86 0.01 -5.60
C VAL A 62 6.05 0.17 -7.11
N PRO A 63 7.26 0.53 -7.59
CA PRO A 63 7.43 0.87 -8.99
C PRO A 63 6.97 -0.29 -9.87
N LEU A 64 5.97 -0.06 -10.73
CA LEU A 64 5.44 -1.07 -11.68
C LEU A 64 6.55 -1.72 -12.53
N SER A 65 7.68 -1.03 -12.69
CA SER A 65 8.89 -1.57 -13.33
C SER A 65 9.45 -2.80 -12.63
N TYR A 66 9.29 -2.94 -11.31
CA TYR A 66 9.74 -4.09 -10.52
C TYR A 66 8.94 -5.35 -10.87
N SER A 67 7.61 -5.29 -10.76
CA SER A 67 6.71 -6.39 -11.13
C SER A 67 6.92 -6.84 -12.60
N ARG A 68 7.05 -5.87 -13.53
CA ARG A 68 7.33 -6.19 -14.94
C ARG A 68 8.67 -6.89 -15.16
N GLN A 69 9.68 -6.55 -14.37
CA GLN A 69 10.99 -7.19 -14.47
C GLN A 69 10.98 -8.59 -13.86
N MET A 70 10.25 -8.82 -12.76
CA MET A 70 10.08 -10.15 -12.15
C MET A 70 9.39 -11.14 -13.09
N SER A 71 8.31 -10.74 -13.74
CA SER A 71 7.60 -11.58 -14.73
C SER A 71 8.52 -12.04 -15.88
N ARG A 72 9.41 -11.15 -16.36
CA ARG A 72 10.42 -11.49 -17.37
C ARG A 72 11.44 -12.51 -16.85
N PHE A 73 11.92 -12.35 -15.62
CA PHE A 73 12.83 -13.31 -15.00
C PHE A 73 12.19 -14.70 -14.84
N PHE A 74 10.94 -14.79 -14.38
CA PHE A 74 10.23 -16.07 -14.25
C PHE A 74 9.96 -16.74 -15.59
N SER A 75 9.68 -15.95 -16.63
CA SER A 75 9.53 -16.46 -17.99
C SER A 75 10.84 -17.08 -18.50
N VAL A 76 11.98 -16.41 -18.30
CA VAL A 76 13.31 -16.95 -18.67
C VAL A 76 13.65 -18.19 -17.86
N TYR A 77 13.36 -18.19 -16.55
CA TYR A 77 13.61 -19.33 -15.66
C TYR A 77 12.81 -20.57 -16.08
N THR A 78 11.52 -20.41 -16.38
CA THR A 78 10.64 -21.52 -16.81
C THR A 78 11.06 -22.10 -18.16
N LEU A 79 11.64 -21.29 -19.06
CA LEU A 79 12.19 -21.75 -20.34
C LEU A 79 13.53 -22.47 -20.18
N ALA A 80 14.36 -22.07 -19.21
CA ALA A 80 15.63 -22.73 -18.91
C ALA A 80 15.45 -24.06 -18.16
N LEU A 81 14.42 -24.18 -17.33
CA LEU A 81 14.12 -25.35 -16.51
C LEU A 81 14.04 -26.69 -17.29
N PRO A 82 13.29 -26.80 -18.40
CA PRO A 82 13.19 -28.07 -19.15
C PRO A 82 14.52 -28.48 -19.79
N LEU A 83 15.38 -27.52 -20.17
CA LEU A 83 16.70 -27.79 -20.72
C LEU A 83 17.66 -28.34 -19.65
N SER A 84 17.47 -27.93 -18.40
CA SER A 84 18.22 -28.48 -17.26
C SER A 84 17.75 -29.91 -16.96
N LEU A 85 16.44 -30.15 -16.98
CA LEU A 85 15.85 -31.40 -16.51
C LEU A 85 15.88 -32.55 -17.52
N VAL A 86 16.03 -32.25 -18.81
CA VAL A 86 16.06 -33.27 -19.90
C VAL A 86 17.19 -34.29 -19.76
N LYS A 87 18.26 -33.96 -19.02
CA LYS A 87 19.40 -34.87 -18.80
C LYS A 87 19.20 -35.82 -17.63
N ASP A 88 18.44 -35.42 -16.62
CA ASP A 88 18.35 -36.13 -15.33
C ASP A 88 17.01 -36.88 -15.13
N THR A 89 15.98 -36.57 -15.93
CA THR A 89 14.62 -37.10 -15.75
C THR A 89 14.03 -37.70 -17.02
N SER A 90 13.09 -38.63 -16.87
CA SER A 90 12.31 -39.17 -17.98
C SER A 90 11.63 -38.05 -18.78
N PRO A 91 11.69 -38.06 -20.13
CA PRO A 91 11.15 -37.00 -20.98
C PRO A 91 9.64 -36.78 -20.80
N LEU A 92 8.92 -37.77 -20.28
CA LEU A 92 7.49 -37.67 -19.96
C LEU A 92 7.21 -36.86 -18.68
N LEU A 93 8.13 -36.85 -17.71
CA LEU A 93 7.99 -36.10 -16.46
C LEU A 93 8.46 -34.65 -16.58
N VAL A 94 9.37 -34.36 -17.50
CA VAL A 94 9.91 -33.00 -17.73
C VAL A 94 8.82 -31.93 -17.89
N PRO A 95 7.80 -32.08 -18.76
CA PRO A 95 6.75 -31.07 -18.91
C PRO A 95 5.89 -30.94 -17.64
N LEU A 96 5.64 -32.04 -16.92
CA LEU A 96 4.84 -32.03 -15.69
C LEU A 96 5.53 -31.22 -14.59
N ILE A 97 6.82 -31.48 -14.34
CA ILE A 97 7.61 -30.77 -13.33
C ILE A 97 7.77 -29.30 -13.72
N THR A 98 8.04 -29.03 -15.00
CA THR A 98 8.19 -27.65 -15.49
C THR A 98 6.91 -26.84 -15.31
N LEU A 99 5.76 -27.43 -15.66
CA LEU A 99 4.46 -26.78 -15.50
C LEU A 99 4.12 -26.56 -14.01
N PHE A 100 4.43 -27.53 -13.15
CA PHE A 100 4.22 -27.40 -11.71
C PHE A 100 5.04 -26.25 -11.11
N VAL A 101 6.34 -26.17 -11.43
CA VAL A 101 7.22 -25.10 -10.95
C VAL A 101 6.78 -23.74 -11.50
N ALA A 102 6.43 -23.67 -12.79
CA ALA A 102 5.89 -22.46 -13.40
C ALA A 102 4.63 -21.99 -12.67
N TYR A 103 3.69 -22.91 -12.41
CA TYR A 103 2.46 -22.61 -11.69
C TYR A 103 2.74 -22.01 -10.30
N VAL A 104 3.64 -22.59 -9.52
CA VAL A 104 3.99 -22.08 -8.18
C VAL A 104 4.63 -20.68 -8.26
N LEU A 105 5.54 -20.45 -9.22
CA LEU A 105 6.20 -19.16 -9.39
C LEU A 105 5.23 -18.06 -9.82
N PHE A 106 4.38 -18.33 -10.81
CA PHE A 106 3.36 -17.38 -11.27
C PHE A 106 2.26 -17.14 -10.24
N ALA A 107 1.88 -18.16 -9.46
CA ALA A 107 0.96 -17.99 -8.34
C ALA A 107 1.57 -17.08 -7.26
N THR A 108 2.86 -17.25 -6.96
CA THR A 108 3.58 -16.40 -6.00
C THR A 108 3.69 -14.96 -6.49
N ASP A 109 3.99 -14.74 -7.78
CA ASP A 109 4.02 -13.41 -8.39
C ASP A 109 2.66 -12.71 -8.27
N THR A 110 1.58 -13.44 -8.53
CA THR A 110 0.20 -12.95 -8.41
C THR A 110 -0.12 -12.57 -6.96
N ILE A 111 0.23 -13.42 -6.00
CA ILE A 111 0.03 -13.14 -4.56
C ILE A 111 0.85 -11.92 -4.13
N GLY A 112 2.10 -11.81 -4.58
CA GLY A 112 2.94 -10.63 -4.33
C GLY A 112 2.29 -9.35 -4.83
N HIS A 113 1.77 -9.38 -6.06
CA HIS A 113 1.07 -8.23 -6.63
C HIS A 113 -0.21 -7.87 -5.86
N LEU A 114 -0.97 -8.87 -5.37
CA LEU A 114 -2.16 -8.65 -4.54
C LEU A 114 -1.83 -8.05 -3.16
N ILE A 115 -0.68 -8.39 -2.58
CA ILE A 115 -0.23 -7.82 -1.31
C ILE A 115 0.33 -6.41 -1.49
N GLU A 116 0.96 -6.12 -2.64
CA GLU A 116 1.51 -4.81 -2.98
C GLU A 116 0.44 -3.74 -3.19
N ASP A 117 -0.76 -4.12 -3.63
CA ASP A 117 -1.90 -3.22 -3.76
C ASP A 117 -3.08 -3.66 -2.88
N PRO A 118 -3.04 -3.41 -1.56
CA PRO A 118 -4.13 -3.79 -0.67
C PRO A 118 -5.42 -2.99 -0.93
N PHE A 119 -5.39 -1.97 -1.80
CA PHE A 119 -6.49 -1.04 -2.05
C PHE A 119 -6.91 -0.92 -3.53
N GLY A 120 -6.20 -1.55 -4.46
CA GLY A 120 -6.58 -1.64 -5.87
C GLY A 120 -6.90 -3.08 -6.23
N VAL A 121 -8.00 -3.38 -6.92
CA VAL A 121 -8.82 -2.55 -7.80
C VAL A 121 -10.28 -2.70 -7.41
N LEU A 122 -10.93 -1.57 -7.14
CA LEU A 122 -12.38 -1.45 -7.23
C LEU A 122 -12.82 -1.86 -8.65
N SER A 123 -13.45 -3.04 -8.73
CA SER A 123 -14.57 -3.29 -9.65
C SER A 123 -15.78 -2.48 -9.20
#